data_AF-A0A838Y704-F1
#
_entry.id   AF-A0A838Y704-F1
#
_cell.length_a   1.000
_cell.length_b   1.000
_cell.length_c   1.000
_cell.angle_alpha   90.00
_cell.angle_beta   90.00
_cell.angle_gamma   90.00
#
_symmetry.space_group_name_H-M   'P 1'
#
loop_
_entity.id
_entity.type
_entity.pdbx_description
1 polymer ?
#
loop_
_entity_poly.entity_id
_entity_poly.type
_entity_poly.pdbx_seq_one_letter_code
_entity_poly.pdbx_strand_id
1 'polypeptide(L)'
;MAGVIFCHLILTTPIIFKTLDEDSASRFLRAIFPRYYALLFLLSLPATLILYFQDSQLSWWIGFNISAHALLGLIGIPITNAAKDRGWETIFSFSHGFSVYCTIVIFVLSIIQFFINFD
;
A
#
# COMPACT_ATOMS: atom_id res chain seq x y z
N MET A 1 3.99 7.43 5.61
CA MET A 1 2.94 6.42 5.32
C MET A 1 2.68 5.45 6.47
N ALA A 2 3.64 5.21 7.36
CA ALA A 2 3.50 4.24 8.45
C ALA A 2 2.17 4.35 9.22
N GLY A 3 1.74 5.56 9.60
CA GLY A 3 0.45 5.77 10.29
C GLY A 3 -0.79 5.33 9.48
N VAL A 4 -0.84 5.61 8.17
CA VAL A 4 -1.94 5.18 7.29
C VAL A 4 -2.00 3.65 7.23
N ILE A 5 -0.85 3.01 7.06
CA ILE A 5 -0.75 1.54 6.99
C ILE A 5 -1.11 0.91 8.33
N PHE A 6 -0.61 1.47 9.43
CA PHE A 6 -0.92 1.02 10.79
C PHE A 6 -2.43 1.08 11.06
N CYS A 7 -3.06 2.23 10.82
CA CYS A 7 -4.51 2.38 11.00
C CYS A 7 -5.31 1.40 10.13
N HIS A 8 -4.89 1.18 8.88
CA HIS A 8 -5.58 0.25 8.00
C HIS A 8 -5.42 -1.21 8.49
N LEU A 9 -4.19 -1.68 8.68
CA LEU A 9 -3.90 -3.09 8.99
C LEU A 9 -4.29 -3.50 10.40
N ILE A 10 -3.98 -2.68 11.41
CA ILE A 10 -4.12 -3.07 12.82
C ILE A 10 -5.49 -2.70 13.37
N LEU A 11 -6.07 -1.57 12.93
CA LEU A 11 -7.35 -1.11 13.44
C LEU A 11 -8.50 -1.50 12.52
N THR A 12 -8.38 -1.19 11.22
CA THR A 12 -9.52 -1.30 10.30
C THR A 12 -9.80 -2.75 9.88
N THR A 13 -8.79 -3.48 9.42
CA THR A 13 -8.94 -4.84 8.89
C THR A 13 -9.56 -5.84 9.88
N PRO A 14 -9.16 -5.89 11.16
CA PRO A 14 -9.77 -6.81 12.12
C PRO A 14 -11.24 -6.48 12.40
N ILE A 15 -11.59 -5.20 12.43
CA ILE A 15 -12.97 -4.76 12.66
C ILE A 15 -13.84 -5.16 11.47
N ILE A 16 -13.36 -5.00 10.24
CA ILE A 16 -14.08 -5.42 9.03
C ILE A 16 -14.41 -6.92 9.09
N PHE A 17 -13.40 -7.76 9.33
CA PHE A 17 -13.61 -9.21 9.40
C PHE A 17 -14.41 -9.67 10.63
N LYS A 18 -14.47 -8.85 11.68
CA LYS A 18 -15.31 -9.11 12.85
C LYS A 18 -16.78 -8.72 12.63
N THR A 19 -17.04 -7.69 11.83
CA THR A 19 -18.37 -7.06 11.74
C THR A 19 -19.15 -7.42 10.48
N LEU A 20 -18.47 -7.81 9.41
CA LEU A 20 -19.07 -8.16 8.13
C LEU A 20 -18.98 -9.67 7.89
N ASP A 21 -20.00 -10.20 7.21
CA ASP A 21 -19.92 -11.52 6.59
C ASP A 21 -18.87 -11.53 5.45
N GLU A 22 -18.46 -12.72 5.02
CA GLU A 22 -17.38 -12.91 4.05
C GLU A 22 -17.65 -12.20 2.71
N ASP A 23 -18.89 -12.26 2.21
CA ASP A 23 -19.28 -11.62 0.95
C ASP A 23 -19.23 -10.10 1.07
N SER A 24 -19.77 -9.54 2.15
CA SER A 24 -19.74 -8.12 2.45
C SER A 24 -18.31 -7.61 2.65
N ALA A 25 -17.48 -8.35 3.38
CA ALA A 25 -16.07 -8.03 3.60
C ALA A 25 -15.30 -8.02 2.26
N SER A 26 -15.49 -9.04 1.42
CA SER A 26 -14.89 -9.13 0.10
C SER A 26 -15.28 -7.96 -0.82
N ARG A 27 -16.56 -7.56 -0.82
CA ARG A 27 -17.03 -6.37 -1.56
C ARG A 27 -16.38 -5.08 -1.04
N PHE A 28 -16.31 -4.92 0.28
CA PHE A 28 -15.66 -3.76 0.89
C PHE A 28 -14.18 -3.68 0.52
N LEU A 29 -13.45 -4.79 0.64
CA LEU A 29 -12.01 -4.86 0.35
C LEU A 29 -11.70 -4.48 -1.10
N ARG A 30 -12.47 -5.00 -2.05
CA ARG A 30 -12.33 -4.65 -3.48
C ARG A 30 -12.54 -3.17 -3.75
N ALA A 31 -13.40 -2.50 -2.98
CA ALA A 31 -13.67 -1.06 -3.12
C ALA A 31 -12.64 -0.17 -2.39
N ILE A 32 -12.15 -0.59 -1.23
CA ILE A 32 -11.24 0.21 -0.40
C ILE A 32 -9.78 0.11 -0.88
N PHE A 33 -9.31 -1.05 -1.37
CA PHE A 33 -7.91 -1.24 -1.74
C PHE A 33 -7.42 -0.29 -2.86
N PRO A 34 -8.20 -0.02 -3.95
CA PRO A 34 -7.79 0.98 -4.93
C PRO A 34 -7.63 2.37 -4.30
N ARG A 35 -8.53 2.75 -3.39
CA ARG A 35 -8.49 4.05 -2.69
C ARG A 35 -7.32 4.13 -1.72
N TYR A 36 -7.04 3.03 -1.02
CA TYR A 36 -5.91 2.91 -0.10
C TYR A 36 -4.58 3.12 -0.84
N TYR A 37 -4.37 2.42 -1.96
CA TYR A 37 -3.15 2.59 -2.75
C TYR A 37 -3.06 3.94 -3.44
N ALA A 38 -4.19 4.48 -3.92
CA ALA A 38 -4.24 5.83 -4.47
C ALA A 38 -3.84 6.87 -3.42
N LEU A 39 -4.34 6.75 -2.18
CA LEU A 39 -3.96 7.62 -1.07
C LEU A 39 -2.45 7.53 -0.78
N LEU A 40 -1.91 6.30 -0.68
CA LEU A 40 -0.47 6.11 -0.48
C LEU A 40 0.36 6.76 -1.58
N PHE A 41 -0.04 6.61 -2.84
CA PHE A 41 0.65 7.21 -3.98
C PHE A 41 0.54 8.75 -3.99
N LEU A 42 -0.67 9.28 -3.81
CA LEU A 42 -0.93 10.72 -3.81
C LEU A 42 -0.23 11.45 -2.67
N LEU A 43 -0.02 10.81 -1.52
CA LEU A 43 0.73 11.40 -0.41
C LEU A 43 2.25 11.23 -0.60
N SER A 44 2.71 10.16 -1.24
CA SER A 44 4.14 9.85 -1.35
C SER A 44 4.81 10.58 -2.50
N LEU A 45 4.08 10.80 -3.59
CA LEU A 45 4.63 11.46 -4.77
C LEU A 45 5.07 12.92 -4.47
N PRO A 46 4.25 13.79 -3.83
CA PRO A 46 4.69 15.14 -3.48
C PRO A 46 5.81 15.14 -2.44
N ALA A 47 5.76 14.23 -1.46
CA ALA A 47 6.82 14.09 -0.46
C ALA A 47 8.15 13.72 -1.10
N THR A 48 8.14 12.79 -2.06
CA THR A 48 9.33 12.40 -2.83
C THR A 48 9.87 13.54 -3.67
N LEU A 49 8.97 14.34 -4.26
CA LEU A 49 9.38 15.52 -5.03
C LEU A 49 10.07 16.57 -4.14
N ILE A 50 9.59 16.79 -2.92
CA ILE A 50 10.24 17.67 -1.94
C ILE A 50 11.63 17.11 -1.60
N LEU A 51 11.74 15.81 -1.31
CA LEU A 51 13.00 15.16 -0.96
C LEU A 51 14.02 15.19 -2.11
N TYR A 52 13.56 15.19 -3.37
CA TYR A 52 14.43 15.30 -4.55
C TYR A 52 15.22 16.61 -4.59
N PHE A 53 14.65 17.69 -4.07
CA PHE A 53 15.31 18.99 -3.98
C PHE A 53 16.16 19.16 -2.71
N GLN A 54 16.30 18.11 -1.90
CA GLN A 54 17.19 18.10 -0.73
C GLN A 54 18.48 17.34 -1.07
N ASP A 55 19.60 17.73 -0.45
CA ASP A 55 20.93 17.13 -0.69
C ASP A 55 21.11 15.71 -0.11
N SER A 56 20.02 15.04 0.30
CA SER A 56 20.06 13.65 0.81
C SER A 56 19.64 12.66 -0.27
N GLN A 57 20.64 12.07 -0.94
CA GLN A 57 20.43 11.01 -1.94
C GLN A 57 19.66 9.81 -1.36
N LEU A 58 19.93 9.45 -0.10
CA LEU A 58 19.27 8.34 0.59
C LEU A 58 17.78 8.65 0.82
N SER A 59 17.44 9.84 1.31
CA SER A 59 16.05 10.24 1.57
C SER A 59 15.21 10.23 0.29
N TRP A 60 15.74 10.80 -0.80
CA TRP A 60 15.03 10.77 -2.08
C TRP A 60 14.88 9.34 -2.62
N TRP A 61 15.91 8.49 -2.53
CA TRP A 61 15.83 7.09 -2.96
C TRP A 61 14.74 6.31 -2.20
N ILE A 62 14.62 6.53 -0.89
CA ILE A 62 13.57 5.93 -0.06
C ILE A 62 12.18 6.43 -0.51
N GLY A 63 12.03 7.75 -0.69
CA GLY A 63 10.77 8.34 -1.19
C GLY A 63 10.34 7.77 -2.53
N PHE A 64 11.28 7.65 -3.47
CA PHE A 64 11.04 7.04 -4.78
C PHE A 64 10.53 5.60 -4.65
N ASN A 65 11.19 4.78 -3.83
CA ASN A 65 10.76 3.40 -3.62
C ASN A 65 9.36 3.31 -3.00
N ILE A 66 9.04 4.16 -2.02
CA ILE A 66 7.70 4.23 -1.45
C ILE A 66 6.65 4.55 -2.53
N SER A 67 6.91 5.58 -3.34
CA SER A 67 5.98 6.02 -4.40
C SER A 67 5.82 4.96 -5.49
N ALA A 68 6.92 4.33 -5.90
CA ALA A 68 6.91 3.26 -6.89
C ALA A 68 6.11 2.04 -6.43
N HIS A 69 6.31 1.58 -5.19
CA HIS A 69 5.54 0.46 -4.64
C HIS A 69 4.05 0.80 -4.45
N ALA A 70 3.73 2.05 -4.10
CA ALA A 70 2.35 2.51 -4.02
C ALA A 70 1.66 2.49 -5.40
N LEU A 71 2.37 2.91 -6.45
CA LEU A 71 1.87 2.87 -7.83
C LEU A 71 1.73 1.42 -8.34
N LEU A 72 2.72 0.57 -8.08
CA LEU A 72 2.68 -0.85 -8.46
C LEU A 72 1.52 -1.57 -7.79
N GLY A 73 1.30 -1.31 -6.50
CA GLY A 73 0.13 -1.83 -5.79
C GLY A 73 -1.18 -1.31 -6.39
N LEU A 74 -1.27 0.00 -6.69
CA LEU A 74 -2.46 0.61 -7.31
C LEU A 74 -2.83 -0.06 -8.65
N ILE A 75 -1.85 -0.30 -9.51
CA ILE A 75 -2.04 -0.96 -10.80
C ILE A 75 -2.32 -2.47 -10.62
N GLY A 76 -1.79 -3.09 -9.56
CA GLY A 76 -2.00 -4.49 -9.23
C GLY A 76 -3.43 -4.81 -8.76
N ILE A 77 -4.10 -3.90 -8.03
CA ILE A 77 -5.44 -4.19 -7.46
C ILE A 77 -6.50 -4.56 -8.52
N PRO A 78 -6.65 -3.85 -9.66
CA PRO A 78 -7.55 -4.28 -10.73
C PRO A 78 -7.28 -5.71 -11.21
N ILE A 79 -6.01 -6.10 -11.28
CA ILE A 79 -5.61 -7.45 -11.69
C ILE A 79 -6.03 -8.47 -10.62
N THR A 80 -5.78 -8.19 -9.35
CA THR A 80 -6.19 -9.05 -8.23
C THR A 80 -7.69 -9.25 -8.17
N ASN A 81 -8.47 -8.16 -8.32
CA ASN A 81 -9.92 -8.21 -8.31
C ASN A 81 -10.45 -9.03 -9.51
N ALA A 82 -9.93 -8.77 -10.71
CA ALA A 82 -10.31 -9.51 -11.92
C ALA A 82 -9.95 -11.00 -11.83
N ALA A 83 -8.79 -11.33 -11.25
CA ALA A 83 -8.37 -12.72 -11.04
C ALA A 83 -9.31 -13.45 -10.06
N LYS A 84 -9.72 -12.78 -8.98
CA LYS A 84 -10.67 -13.35 -8.02
C LYS A 84 -12.05 -13.57 -8.65
N ASP A 85 -12.55 -12.59 -9.39
CA ASP A 85 -13.86 -12.66 -10.03
C ASP A 85 -13.93 -13.76 -11.12
N ARG A 86 -12.80 -14.10 -11.74
CA ARG A 86 -12.68 -15.15 -12.77
C ARG A 86 -12.29 -16.53 -12.23
N GLY A 87 -12.07 -16.66 -10.92
CA GLY A 87 -11.59 -17.91 -10.31
C GLY A 87 -10.16 -18.30 -10.70
N TRP A 88 -9.32 -17.33 -11.09
CA TRP A 88 -7.93 -17.57 -11.46
C TRP A 88 -7.03 -17.61 -10.22
N GLU A 89 -7.14 -18.68 -9.43
CA GLU A 89 -6.53 -18.80 -8.10
C GLU A 89 -5.01 -18.55 -8.07
N THR A 90 -4.25 -19.00 -9.08
CA THR A 90 -2.80 -18.75 -9.17
C THR A 90 -2.48 -17.27 -9.35
N ILE A 91 -3.19 -16.58 -10.25
CA ILE A 91 -2.99 -15.15 -10.52
C ILE A 91 -3.46 -14.33 -9.33
N PHE A 92 -4.58 -14.73 -8.71
CA PHE A 92 -5.08 -14.12 -7.49
C PHE A 92 -4.06 -14.21 -6.36
N SER A 93 -3.56 -15.41 -6.06
CA SER A 93 -2.56 -15.63 -5.01
C SER A 93 -1.29 -14.83 -5.24
N PHE A 94 -0.76 -14.84 -6.47
CA PHE A 94 0.43 -14.07 -6.82
C PHE A 94 0.21 -12.55 -6.68
N SER A 95 -0.84 -12.02 -7.30
CA SER A 95 -1.12 -10.57 -7.29
C SER A 95 -1.52 -10.06 -5.90
N HIS A 96 -2.26 -10.85 -5.12
CA HIS A 96 -2.54 -10.55 -3.72
C HIS A 96 -1.25 -10.52 -2.90
N GLY A 97 -0.40 -11.55 -3.01
CA GLY A 97 0.90 -11.59 -2.34
C GLY A 97 1.80 -10.42 -2.72
N PHE A 98 1.80 -10.02 -3.99
CA PHE A 98 2.51 -8.83 -4.47
C PHE A 98 1.99 -7.54 -3.81
N SER A 99 0.67 -7.39 -3.66
CA SER A 99 0.10 -6.25 -2.93
C SER A 99 0.46 -6.26 -1.44
N VAL A 100 0.57 -7.43 -0.80
CA VAL A 100 1.02 -7.52 0.59
C VAL A 100 2.50 -7.11 0.69
N TYR A 101 3.34 -7.59 -0.24
CA TYR A 101 4.74 -7.21 -0.36
C TYR A 101 4.91 -5.68 -0.50
N CYS A 102 4.17 -5.05 -1.42
CA CYS A 102 4.22 -3.59 -1.59
C CYS A 102 3.89 -2.85 -0.30
N THR A 103 2.84 -3.26 0.41
CA THR A 103 2.45 -2.67 1.70
C THR A 103 3.57 -2.78 2.74
N ILE A 104 4.18 -3.97 2.87
CA ILE A 104 5.26 -4.21 3.83
C ILE A 104 6.49 -3.34 3.51
N VAL A 105 6.90 -3.30 2.25
CA VAL A 105 8.04 -2.45 1.81
C VAL A 105 7.77 -0.99 2.13
N ILE A 106 6.59 -0.47 1.79
CA ILE A 106 6.22 0.92 2.08
C ILE A 106 6.25 1.20 3.59
N PHE A 107 5.77 0.25 4.41
CA PHE A 107 5.75 0.39 5.86
C PHE A 107 7.16 0.46 6.45
N VAL A 108 8.01 -0.51 6.11
CA VAL A 108 9.40 -0.57 6.58
C VAL A 108 10.18 0.66 6.15
N LEU A 109 10.10 1.04 4.87
CA LEU A 109 10.77 2.22 4.35
C LEU A 109 10.26 3.51 5.01
N SER A 110 8.97 3.60 5.34
CA SER A 110 8.43 4.75 6.08
C SER A 110 8.97 4.85 7.49
N ILE A 111 9.21 3.73 8.16
CA ILE A 111 9.82 3.70 9.51
C ILE A 111 11.29 4.10 9.42
N ILE A 112 12.04 3.55 8.46
CA ILE A 112 13.45 3.92 8.23
C ILE A 112 13.55 5.42 7.92
N GLN A 113 12.72 5.94 7.01
CA GLN A 113 12.68 7.36 6.67
C GLN A 113 12.40 8.21 7.90
N PHE A 114 11.51 7.79 8.80
CA PHE A 114 11.25 8.52 10.04
C PHE A 114 12.55 8.73 10.81
N PHE A 115 13.27 7.66 11.17
CA PHE A 115 14.50 7.76 11.96
C PHE A 115 15.61 8.59 11.29
N ILE A 116 15.78 8.47 9.97
CA ILE A 116 16.80 9.24 9.23
C ILE A 116 16.58 10.75 9.30
N ASN A 117 15.34 11.24 9.42
CA ASN A 117 15.05 12.68 9.48
C ASN A 117 15.11 13.26 10.90
N PHE A 118 15.36 12.44 11.93
CA PHE A 118 15.52 12.89 13.33
C PHE A 118 16.98 12.91 13.81
N ASP A 119 17.91 12.45 12.99
CA ASP A 119 19.37 12.58 13.21
C ASP A 119 19.90 13.87 12.54
#